data_AF-A0A3D1FY59-F1
#
_entry.id   AF-A0A3D1FY59-F1
#
_cell.length_a   1.000
_cell.length_b   1.000
_cell.length_c   1.000
_cell.angle_alpha   90.00
_cell.angle_beta   90.00
_cell.angle_gamma   90.00
#
_symmetry.space_group_name_H-M   'P 1'
#
loop_
_entity.id
_entity.type
_entity.pdbx_description
1 polymer ?
#
loop_
_entity_poly.entity_id
_entity_poly.type
_entity_poly.pdbx_seq_one_letter_code
_entity_poly.pdbx_strand_id
1 'polypeptide(L)'
;MAKNLVIVESPAKAKTIQKYLGADFQVLSSYGHIRDLCDKGMAIDIENNFQPEYCVSKDKTTLVKELKAAAKKVDKVWLASDEDREGEAIAWHLYESLGLKDENTERIVFNEITKTAILRAVENPRKINKELVDAQQARRVLDRLVGYELSPVLWKSIQRGLSAGRVQSVAVRLIVEKEREIEGHEVTSSYKVSGIFSDGKISFKADVSTNFKTQEEAKSFLEGCVGATYEVESVEMRPGKRSPAAPFTTSTLQQEASRKLGYSVSQTMTLAQRLYEAGHITYMRTDSFNLSNDAIAGIAAQVEHSYGSEYHQVRKFTTKNKGAQEAHEAIRPTNFAKNIAGGDDRQKKLYDLIYKRTIASQMADAKLE
;
A
#
# COMPACT_ATOMS: atom_id res chain seq x y z
N MET A 1 20.66 21.87 26.28
CA MET A 1 20.11 22.09 24.93
C MET A 1 20.38 20.84 24.13
N ALA A 2 19.43 20.39 23.29
CA ALA A 2 19.63 19.20 22.46
C ALA A 2 20.82 19.44 21.51
N LYS A 3 21.71 18.44 21.39
CA LYS A 3 22.87 18.49 20.49
C LYS A 3 22.54 18.06 19.07
N ASN A 4 21.39 17.40 18.88
CA ASN A 4 20.96 16.82 17.62
C ASN A 4 19.58 17.33 17.23
N LEU A 5 19.39 17.65 15.95
CA LEU A 5 18.08 17.94 15.36
C LEU A 5 17.67 16.81 14.43
N VAL A 6 16.52 16.19 14.66
CA VAL A 6 15.91 15.22 13.74
C VAL A 6 14.76 15.90 13.01
N ILE A 7 14.72 15.78 11.68
CA ILE A 7 13.63 16.32 10.86
C ILE A 7 12.88 15.17 10.19
N VAL A 8 11.57 15.12 10.40
CA VAL A 8 10.63 14.14 9.85
C VAL A 8 9.51 14.82 9.08
N GLU A 9 8.66 14.09 8.36
CA GLU A 9 7.65 14.73 7.50
C GLU A 9 6.37 15.15 8.23
N SER A 10 6.03 14.50 9.35
CA SER A 10 4.75 14.73 10.02
C SER A 10 4.88 14.97 11.53
N PRO A 11 3.98 15.77 12.14
CA PRO A 11 3.99 16.01 13.57
C PRO A 11 3.73 14.75 14.41
N ALA A 12 2.90 13.84 13.89
CA ALA A 12 2.61 12.57 14.56
C ALA A 12 3.87 11.70 14.66
N LYS A 13 4.60 11.55 13.54
CA LYS A 13 5.89 10.87 13.49
C LYS A 13 6.89 11.53 14.43
N ALA A 14 6.96 12.86 14.45
CA ALA A 14 7.86 13.62 15.34
C ALA A 14 7.59 13.29 16.81
N LYS A 15 6.31 13.32 17.22
CA LYS A 15 5.89 12.98 18.59
C LYS A 15 6.19 11.54 18.96
N THR A 16 6.05 10.59 18.04
CA THR A 16 6.35 9.18 18.30
C THR A 16 7.86 8.95 18.44
N ILE A 17 8.67 9.47 17.52
CA ILE A 17 10.13 9.32 17.54
C ILE A 17 10.76 10.05 18.73
N GLN A 18 10.24 11.23 19.11
CA GLN A 18 10.70 11.96 20.30
C GLN A 18 10.54 11.17 21.61
N LYS A 19 9.63 10.19 21.67
CA LYS A 19 9.50 9.30 22.86
C LYS A 19 10.60 8.25 22.93
N TYR A 20 11.17 7.88 21.78
CA TYR A 20 12.21 6.86 21.68
C TYR A 20 13.61 7.47 21.76
N LEU A 21 13.76 8.68 21.23
CA LEU A 21 14.98 9.47 21.33
C LEU A 21 14.99 10.26 22.65
N GLY A 22 16.12 10.25 23.36
CA GLY A 22 16.29 10.94 24.64
C GLY A 22 16.38 12.47 24.50
N ALA A 23 16.69 13.13 25.62
CA ALA A 23 16.80 14.59 25.71
C ALA A 23 17.89 15.22 24.82
N ASP A 24 18.81 14.41 24.29
CA ASP A 24 19.87 14.84 23.37
C ASP A 24 19.38 15.17 21.96
N PHE A 25 18.14 14.78 21.62
CA PHE A 25 17.52 15.00 20.32
C PHE A 25 16.31 15.91 20.43
N GLN A 26 16.26 16.91 19.55
CA GLN A 26 15.06 17.68 19.25
C GLN A 26 14.47 17.13 17.93
N VAL A 27 13.19 16.74 17.92
CA VAL A 27 12.53 16.22 16.72
C VAL A 27 11.52 17.25 16.19
N LEU A 28 11.71 17.73 14.95
CA LEU A 28 10.83 18.68 14.26
C LEU A 28 10.23 18.08 13.00
N SER A 29 9.13 18.67 12.52
CA SER A 29 8.39 18.23 11.33
C SER A 29 8.52 19.22 10.18
N SER A 30 8.78 18.73 8.96
CA SER A 30 8.77 19.52 7.72
C SER A 30 7.37 19.69 7.12
N TYR A 31 6.36 18.97 7.62
CA TYR A 31 5.01 18.94 7.06
C TYR A 31 5.00 18.56 5.57
N GLY A 32 5.76 17.51 5.23
CA GLY A 32 5.96 17.01 3.87
C GLY A 32 7.05 17.76 3.10
N HIS A 33 6.82 17.93 1.79
CA HIS A 33 7.67 18.71 0.89
C HIS A 33 7.71 20.18 1.31
N ILE A 34 8.90 20.77 1.31
CA ILE A 34 9.13 22.20 1.61
C ILE A 34 9.39 23.05 0.35
N ARG A 35 9.67 22.38 -0.77
CA ARG A 35 9.89 22.97 -2.08
C ARG A 35 9.15 22.15 -3.12
N ASP A 36 8.77 22.80 -4.21
CA ASP A 36 8.29 22.17 -5.44
C ASP A 36 8.74 23.02 -6.63
N LEU A 37 8.51 22.52 -7.84
CA LEU A 37 8.73 23.29 -9.07
C LEU A 37 7.98 24.63 -8.98
N CYS A 38 8.65 25.72 -9.34
CA CYS A 38 8.06 27.05 -9.27
C CYS A 38 6.73 27.12 -10.05
N ASP A 39 5.77 27.89 -9.52
CA ASP A 39 4.40 28.02 -10.08
C ASP A 39 4.39 28.66 -11.49
N LYS A 40 5.44 29.41 -11.84
CA LYS A 40 5.49 30.20 -13.06
C LYS A 40 6.14 29.42 -14.20
N GLY A 41 5.44 29.40 -15.34
CA GLY A 41 5.94 28.78 -16.56
C GLY A 41 6.20 27.29 -16.39
N MET A 42 7.15 26.78 -17.17
CA MET A 42 7.49 25.36 -17.19
C MET A 42 8.30 24.93 -15.96
N ALA A 43 9.11 25.86 -15.41
CA ALA A 43 10.06 25.64 -14.31
C ALA A 43 11.02 24.46 -14.55
N ILE A 44 11.28 24.15 -15.82
CA ILE A 44 12.21 23.12 -16.28
C ILE A 44 12.99 23.75 -17.44
N ASP A 45 14.29 23.81 -17.28
CA ASP A 45 15.20 24.26 -18.33
C ASP A 45 15.56 23.07 -19.24
N ILE A 46 14.88 22.96 -20.38
CA ILE A 46 15.07 21.86 -21.34
C ILE A 46 16.45 21.95 -21.99
N GLU A 47 16.95 23.15 -22.26
CA GLU A 47 18.22 23.36 -22.97
C GLU A 47 19.41 22.96 -22.10
N ASN A 48 19.30 23.14 -20.78
CA ASN A 48 20.32 22.78 -19.81
C ASN A 48 20.03 21.46 -19.10
N ASN A 49 19.83 20.37 -19.87
CA ASN A 49 19.66 19.00 -19.35
C ASN A 49 18.46 18.83 -18.39
N PHE A 50 17.32 19.46 -18.69
CA PHE A 50 16.08 19.37 -17.91
C PHE A 50 16.21 19.84 -16.45
N GLN A 51 17.09 20.82 -16.18
CA GLN A 51 17.31 21.32 -14.83
C GLN A 51 16.00 21.92 -14.26
N PRO A 52 15.49 21.38 -13.13
CA PRO A 52 14.28 21.89 -12.50
C PRO A 52 14.55 23.15 -11.68
N GLU A 53 13.68 24.15 -11.81
CA GLU A 53 13.68 25.33 -10.94
C GLU A 53 12.76 25.09 -9.74
N TYR A 54 13.36 24.87 -8.57
CA TYR A 54 12.63 24.62 -7.33
C TYR A 54 12.46 25.90 -6.49
N CYS A 55 11.23 26.16 -6.06
CA CYS A 55 10.88 27.26 -5.17
C CYS A 55 10.42 26.73 -3.81
N VAL A 56 10.71 27.46 -2.73
CA VAL A 56 10.07 27.19 -1.42
C VAL A 56 8.59 27.48 -1.55
N SER A 57 7.76 26.50 -1.19
CA SER A 57 6.30 26.64 -1.21
C SER A 57 5.89 27.80 -0.31
N LYS A 58 4.98 28.65 -0.79
CA LYS A 58 4.64 29.93 -0.13
C LYS A 58 4.23 29.73 1.34
N ASP A 59 3.46 28.68 1.60
CA ASP A 59 2.98 28.25 2.93
C ASP A 59 4.09 27.68 3.84
N LYS A 60 5.27 27.34 3.31
CA LYS A 60 6.39 26.74 4.04
C LYS A 60 7.51 27.73 4.37
N THR A 61 7.42 28.98 3.91
CA THR A 61 8.49 29.98 4.09
C THR A 61 8.87 30.20 5.56
N THR A 62 7.88 30.34 6.44
CA THR A 62 8.11 30.52 7.89
C THR A 62 8.75 29.27 8.50
N LEU A 63 8.24 28.09 8.15
CA LEU A 63 8.76 26.81 8.62
C LEU A 63 10.24 26.61 8.23
N VAL A 64 10.61 26.92 6.99
CA VAL A 64 12.00 26.80 6.53
C VAL A 64 12.92 27.74 7.33
N LYS A 65 12.47 28.95 7.66
CA LYS A 65 13.24 29.87 8.52
C LYS A 65 13.43 29.29 9.92
N GLU A 66 12.40 28.71 10.52
CA GLU A 66 12.45 28.07 11.83
C GLU A 66 13.39 26.86 11.84
N LEU A 67 13.26 25.96 10.86
CA LEU A 67 14.13 24.79 10.71
C LEU A 67 15.59 25.20 10.50
N LYS A 68 15.84 26.26 9.72
CA LYS A 68 17.20 26.78 9.50
C LYS A 68 17.78 27.40 10.77
N ALA A 69 16.96 28.08 11.57
CA ALA A 69 17.38 28.61 12.87
C ALA A 69 17.66 27.49 13.89
N ALA A 70 16.88 26.40 13.88
CA ALA A 70 17.10 25.24 14.72
C ALA A 70 18.37 24.47 14.31
N ALA A 71 18.58 24.25 13.01
CA ALA A 71 19.75 23.55 12.47
C ALA A 71 21.09 24.23 12.82
N LYS A 72 21.09 25.56 12.98
CA LYS A 72 22.28 26.33 13.41
C LYS A 72 22.63 26.20 14.90
N LYS A 73 21.72 25.68 15.72
CA LYS A 73 21.88 25.59 17.19
C LYS A 73 22.32 24.20 17.67
N VAL A 74 22.50 23.26 16.75
CA VAL A 74 22.82 21.86 17.04
C VAL A 74 24.13 21.46 16.37
N ASP A 75 24.76 20.40 16.88
CA ASP A 75 26.01 19.87 16.34
C ASP A 75 25.75 19.06 15.06
N LYS A 76 24.64 18.32 15.01
CA LYS A 76 24.31 17.41 13.90
C LYS A 76 22.81 17.44 13.55
N VAL A 77 22.51 17.37 12.26
CA VAL A 77 21.15 17.27 11.71
C VAL A 77 20.92 15.87 11.16
N TRP A 78 19.78 15.27 11.48
CA TRP A 78 19.38 13.93 11.09
C TRP A 78 18.11 14.00 10.25
N LEU A 79 18.21 13.61 8.98
CA LEU A 79 17.09 13.57 8.05
C LEU A 79 16.43 12.19 8.16
N ALA A 80 15.19 12.16 8.65
CA ALA A 80 14.47 10.96 9.04
C ALA A 80 13.14 10.81 8.28
N SER A 81 13.15 11.14 7.00
CA SER A 81 12.04 10.89 6.09
C SER A 81 11.88 9.39 5.76
N ASP A 82 10.75 9.03 5.18
CA ASP A 82 10.41 7.66 4.77
C ASP A 82 11.45 7.08 3.79
N GLU A 83 11.55 5.76 3.77
CA GLU A 83 12.52 5.02 2.96
C GLU A 83 12.04 4.83 1.50
N ASP A 84 11.26 5.75 0.95
CA ASP A 84 10.91 5.75 -0.48
C ASP A 84 11.61 6.91 -1.22
N ARG A 85 11.51 6.91 -2.56
CA ARG A 85 12.09 7.98 -3.37
C ARG A 85 11.52 9.37 -3.05
N GLU A 86 10.26 9.45 -2.57
CA GLU A 86 9.65 10.72 -2.18
C GLU A 86 10.28 11.23 -0.87
N GLY A 87 10.46 10.35 0.12
CA GLY A 87 11.17 10.65 1.35
C GLY A 87 12.62 11.04 1.09
N GLU A 88 13.30 10.39 0.14
CA GLU A 88 14.67 10.75 -0.23
C GLU A 88 14.74 12.15 -0.89
N ALA A 89 13.78 12.48 -1.77
CA ALA A 89 13.67 13.82 -2.34
C ALA A 89 13.35 14.89 -1.28
N ILE A 90 12.50 14.59 -0.29
CA ILE A 90 12.24 15.50 0.85
C ILE A 90 13.52 15.74 1.65
N ALA A 91 14.29 14.68 1.95
CA ALA A 91 15.57 14.81 2.64
C ALA A 91 16.55 15.69 1.84
N TRP A 92 16.64 15.47 0.53
CA TRP A 92 17.46 16.31 -0.35
C TRP A 92 17.01 17.76 -0.39
N HIS A 93 15.71 18.03 -0.53
CA HIS A 93 15.18 19.39 -0.49
C HIS A 93 15.46 20.08 0.85
N LEU A 94 15.37 19.37 1.97
CA LEU A 94 15.74 19.89 3.30
C LEU A 94 17.24 20.22 3.35
N TYR A 95 18.08 19.31 2.88
CA TYR A 95 19.54 19.51 2.81
C TYR A 95 19.89 20.81 2.07
N GLU A 96 19.38 20.96 0.84
CA GLU A 96 19.62 22.13 -0.01
C GLU A 96 19.05 23.43 0.60
N SER A 97 17.80 23.40 1.07
CA SER A 97 17.09 24.61 1.51
C SER A 97 17.62 25.18 2.82
N LEU A 98 18.03 24.28 3.72
CA LEU A 98 18.59 24.66 5.02
C LEU A 98 20.08 25.02 4.90
N GLY A 99 20.73 24.68 3.79
CA GLY A 99 22.16 24.89 3.56
C GLY A 99 23.01 24.00 4.45
N LEU A 100 22.61 22.74 4.59
CA LEU A 100 23.32 21.75 5.39
C LEU A 100 24.61 21.29 4.69
N LYS A 101 25.50 20.64 5.44
CA LYS A 101 26.77 20.11 4.94
C LYS A 101 26.89 18.63 5.28
N ASP A 102 27.64 17.89 4.47
CA ASP A 102 27.85 16.45 4.66
C ASP A 102 28.50 16.10 6.01
N GLU A 103 29.37 16.98 6.52
CA GLU A 103 30.09 16.84 7.79
C GLU A 103 29.17 16.76 9.01
N ASN A 104 28.02 17.45 8.96
CA ASN A 104 27.10 17.57 10.08
C ASN A 104 25.68 17.09 9.76
N THR A 105 25.53 16.31 8.69
CA THR A 105 24.23 15.77 8.27
C THR A 105 24.26 14.28 8.09
N GLU A 106 23.28 13.59 8.66
CA GLU A 106 23.07 12.16 8.52
C GLU A 106 21.66 11.87 8.00
N ARG A 107 21.51 10.76 7.27
CA ARG A 107 20.22 10.24 6.79
C ARG A 107 19.94 8.92 7.50
N ILE A 108 18.78 8.81 8.15
CA ILE A 108 18.36 7.58 8.83
C ILE A 108 17.05 7.06 8.22
N VAL A 109 16.98 5.76 7.96
CA VAL A 109 15.82 5.09 7.36
C VAL A 109 15.29 4.02 8.29
N PHE A 110 13.99 3.77 8.25
CA PHE A 110 13.33 2.74 9.05
C PHE A 110 12.01 2.31 8.41
N ASN A 111 11.70 1.03 8.50
CA ASN A 111 10.45 0.44 7.98
C ASN A 111 9.33 0.40 9.03
N GLU A 112 9.64 0.66 10.30
CA GLU A 112 8.67 0.72 11.40
C GLU A 112 9.15 1.70 12.47
N ILE A 113 8.21 2.31 13.18
CA ILE A 113 8.50 3.30 14.23
C ILE A 113 8.44 2.62 15.59
N THR A 114 9.41 1.75 15.85
CA THR A 114 9.62 1.08 17.14
C THR A 114 10.89 1.61 17.80
N LYS A 115 10.99 1.51 19.14
CA LYS A 115 12.20 1.96 19.86
C LYS A 115 13.47 1.31 19.29
N THR A 116 13.43 0.00 19.06
CA THR A 116 14.56 -0.77 18.52
C THR A 116 14.93 -0.33 17.10
N ALA A 117 13.95 -0.17 16.21
CA ALA A 117 14.21 0.25 14.83
C ALA A 117 14.81 1.66 14.76
N ILE A 118 14.28 2.60 15.55
CA ILE A 118 14.78 3.97 15.58
C ILE A 118 16.21 4.05 16.13
N LEU A 119 16.52 3.34 17.23
CA LEU A 119 17.87 3.32 17.79
C LEU A 119 18.87 2.68 16.81
N ARG A 120 18.50 1.55 16.18
CA ARG A 120 19.32 0.90 15.15
C ARG A 120 19.58 1.84 13.96
N ALA A 121 18.59 2.62 13.55
CA ALA A 121 18.73 3.59 12.45
C ALA A 121 19.69 4.73 12.81
N VAL A 122 19.67 5.22 14.06
CA VAL A 122 20.61 6.23 14.56
C VAL A 122 22.03 5.69 14.68
N GLU A 123 22.20 4.41 15.04
CA GLU A 123 23.51 3.73 15.10
C GLU A 123 24.11 3.48 13.71
N ASN A 124 23.27 3.37 12.68
CA ASN A 124 23.68 3.04 11.31
C ASN A 124 23.16 4.09 10.30
N PRO A 125 23.61 5.36 10.40
CA PRO A 125 23.22 6.37 9.44
C PRO A 125 23.83 6.08 8.06
N ARG A 126 23.16 6.60 7.04
CA ARG A 126 23.67 6.64 5.67
C ARG A 126 23.74 8.08 5.18
N LYS A 127 24.20 8.26 3.94
CA LYS A 127 24.07 9.53 3.20
C LYS A 127 22.85 9.51 2.29
N ILE A 128 22.47 10.69 1.79
CA ILE A 128 21.37 10.82 0.83
C ILE A 128 21.74 10.05 -0.44
N ASN A 129 20.85 9.15 -0.87
CA ASN A 129 21.00 8.41 -2.10
C ASN A 129 20.57 9.28 -3.30
N LYS A 130 21.56 9.80 -4.04
CA LYS A 130 21.33 10.64 -5.22
C LYS A 130 20.53 9.94 -6.32
N GLU A 131 20.72 8.65 -6.54
CA GLU A 131 20.00 7.91 -7.59
C GLU A 131 18.49 7.87 -7.30
N LEU A 132 18.10 7.73 -6.02
CA LEU A 132 16.69 7.79 -5.62
C LEU A 132 16.11 9.20 -5.75
N VAL A 133 16.90 10.23 -5.44
CA VAL A 133 16.52 11.63 -5.66
C VAL A 133 16.31 11.88 -7.15
N ASP A 134 17.29 11.53 -7.99
CA ASP A 134 17.23 11.71 -9.44
C ASP A 134 16.06 10.94 -10.05
N ALA A 135 15.76 9.73 -9.57
CA ALA A 135 14.58 8.99 -10.00
C ALA A 135 13.26 9.69 -9.64
N GLN A 136 13.18 10.34 -8.48
CA GLN A 136 12.02 11.16 -8.09
C GLN A 136 11.92 12.43 -8.95
N GLN A 137 13.05 13.13 -9.16
CA GLN A 137 13.12 14.33 -9.98
C GLN A 137 12.76 14.05 -11.43
N ALA A 138 13.30 12.98 -12.03
CA ALA A 138 12.99 12.57 -13.38
C ALA A 138 11.49 12.33 -13.56
N ARG A 139 10.84 11.67 -12.58
CA ARG A 139 9.37 11.53 -12.57
C ARG A 139 8.67 12.89 -12.48
N ARG A 140 9.10 13.77 -11.57
CA ARG A 140 8.50 15.09 -11.35
C ARG A 140 8.59 15.98 -12.59
N VAL A 141 9.75 15.97 -13.26
CA VAL A 141 10.02 16.64 -14.53
C VAL A 141 9.13 16.07 -15.62
N LEU A 142 9.13 14.75 -15.82
CA LEU A 142 8.32 14.09 -16.84
C LEU A 142 6.83 14.41 -16.70
N ASP A 143 6.28 14.33 -15.49
CA ASP A 143 4.87 14.61 -15.24
C ASP A 143 4.55 16.11 -15.50
N ARG A 144 5.48 17.03 -15.25
CA ARG A 144 5.35 18.46 -15.60
C ARG A 144 5.41 18.69 -17.11
N LEU A 145 6.33 18.04 -17.84
CA LEU A 145 6.41 18.12 -19.30
C LEU A 145 5.08 17.70 -19.94
N VAL A 146 4.57 16.52 -19.59
CA VAL A 146 3.33 16.00 -20.15
C VAL A 146 2.14 16.90 -19.81
N GLY A 147 2.03 17.33 -18.55
CA GLY A 147 0.94 18.21 -18.13
C GLY A 147 0.95 19.56 -18.84
N TYR A 148 2.12 20.19 -18.97
CA TYR A 148 2.28 21.52 -19.56
C TYR A 148 2.05 21.50 -21.08
N GLU A 149 2.58 20.50 -21.79
CA GLU A 149 2.48 20.40 -23.24
C GLU A 149 1.11 19.91 -23.73
N LEU A 150 0.51 18.91 -23.05
CA LEU A 150 -0.73 18.28 -23.54
C LEU A 150 -2.01 18.96 -23.05
N SER A 151 -2.03 19.59 -21.87
CA SER A 151 -3.25 20.23 -21.37
C SER A 151 -3.80 21.33 -22.30
N PRO A 152 -2.97 22.21 -22.89
CA PRO A 152 -3.45 23.20 -23.87
C PRO A 152 -4.10 22.59 -25.12
N VAL A 153 -3.67 21.40 -25.54
CA VAL A 153 -4.29 20.66 -26.65
C VAL A 153 -5.70 20.23 -26.24
N LEU A 154 -5.86 19.65 -25.05
CA LEU A 154 -7.19 19.27 -24.52
C LEU A 154 -8.13 20.48 -24.39
N TRP A 155 -7.61 21.65 -24.03
CA TRP A 155 -8.41 22.88 -23.93
C TRP A 155 -8.93 23.38 -25.27
N LYS A 156 -8.12 23.23 -26.33
CA LYS A 156 -8.49 23.62 -27.69
C LYS A 156 -9.45 22.62 -28.33
N SER A 157 -9.25 21.33 -28.08
CA SER A 157 -9.96 20.26 -28.78
C SER A 157 -11.18 19.70 -28.05
N ILE A 158 -11.27 19.84 -26.73
CA ILE A 158 -12.31 19.21 -25.91
C ILE A 158 -12.99 20.25 -25.02
N GLN A 159 -12.31 20.69 -23.96
CA GLN A 159 -12.88 21.61 -22.97
C GLN A 159 -11.77 22.32 -22.20
N ARG A 160 -11.91 23.65 -22.02
CA ARG A 160 -11.01 24.43 -21.17
C ARG A 160 -11.03 23.93 -19.72
N GLY A 161 -9.85 23.87 -19.10
CA GLY A 161 -9.69 23.44 -17.70
C GLY A 161 -9.42 21.95 -17.49
N LEU A 162 -9.42 21.14 -18.56
CA LEU A 162 -9.00 19.73 -18.47
C LEU A 162 -7.49 19.60 -18.20
N SER A 163 -7.09 18.59 -17.45
CA SER A 163 -5.67 18.30 -17.21
C SER A 163 -5.26 17.03 -17.93
N ALA A 164 -4.09 17.08 -18.59
CA ALA A 164 -3.45 15.90 -19.13
C ALA A 164 -2.54 15.29 -18.06
N GLY A 165 -2.68 13.98 -17.84
CA GLY A 165 -1.87 13.26 -16.85
C GLY A 165 -1.41 11.93 -17.41
N ARG A 166 -0.09 11.75 -17.53
CA ARG A 166 0.53 10.57 -18.13
C ARG A 166 -0.03 9.24 -17.63
N VAL A 167 -0.23 9.10 -16.31
CA VAL A 167 -0.77 7.88 -15.69
C VAL A 167 -2.30 7.93 -15.58
N GLN A 168 -2.88 9.09 -15.29
CA GLN A 168 -4.33 9.26 -15.13
C GLN A 168 -5.07 8.95 -16.42
N SER A 169 -4.59 9.43 -17.56
CA SER A 169 -5.22 9.19 -18.87
C SER A 169 -5.24 7.70 -19.23
N VAL A 170 -4.20 6.93 -18.87
CA VAL A 170 -4.18 5.47 -19.08
C VAL A 170 -5.20 4.77 -18.18
N ALA A 171 -5.32 5.18 -16.91
CA ALA A 171 -6.33 4.63 -16.01
C ALA A 171 -7.77 4.91 -16.49
N VAL A 172 -8.03 6.13 -16.97
CA VAL A 172 -9.32 6.49 -17.60
C VAL A 172 -9.56 5.64 -18.84
N ARG A 173 -8.54 5.42 -19.68
CA ARG A 173 -8.63 4.55 -20.85
C ARG A 173 -9.08 3.13 -20.50
N LEU A 174 -8.54 2.51 -19.45
CA LEU A 174 -8.96 1.17 -19.03
C LEU A 174 -10.44 1.10 -18.67
N ILE A 175 -10.98 2.14 -18.03
CA ILE A 175 -12.40 2.24 -17.69
C ILE A 175 -13.23 2.39 -18.96
N VAL A 176 -12.82 3.27 -19.88
CA VAL A 176 -13.50 3.49 -21.16
C VAL A 176 -13.51 2.23 -22.03
N GLU A 177 -12.40 1.50 -22.08
CA GLU A 177 -12.32 0.22 -22.81
C GLU A 177 -13.29 -0.81 -22.21
N LYS A 178 -13.35 -0.93 -20.88
CA LYS A 178 -14.31 -1.81 -20.22
C LYS A 178 -15.76 -1.39 -20.47
N GLU A 179 -16.05 -0.09 -20.49
CA GLU A 179 -17.40 0.41 -20.78
C GLU A 179 -17.82 0.06 -22.21
N ARG A 180 -16.92 0.24 -23.19
CA ARG A 180 -17.17 -0.13 -24.58
C ARG A 180 -17.39 -1.63 -24.76
N GLU A 181 -16.67 -2.46 -24.00
CA GLU A 181 -16.91 -3.92 -23.97
C GLU A 181 -18.32 -4.24 -23.43
N ILE A 182 -18.79 -3.50 -22.42
CA ILE A 182 -20.14 -3.67 -21.86
C ILE A 182 -21.21 -3.19 -22.85
N GLU A 183 -21.03 -2.02 -23.47
CA GLU A 183 -21.94 -1.48 -24.49
C GLU A 183 -22.03 -2.38 -25.72
N GLY A 184 -20.91 -3.00 -26.12
CA GLY A 184 -20.84 -3.93 -27.24
C GLY A 184 -21.24 -5.37 -26.90
N HIS A 185 -21.62 -5.67 -25.66
CA HIS A 185 -21.98 -7.02 -25.26
C HIS A 185 -23.38 -7.40 -25.76
N GLU A 186 -23.43 -8.39 -26.66
CA GLU A 186 -24.70 -8.99 -27.08
C GLU A 186 -25.21 -9.96 -26.00
N VAL A 187 -26.33 -9.59 -25.38
CA VAL A 187 -26.98 -10.41 -24.35
C VAL A 187 -27.54 -11.68 -24.99
N THR A 188 -27.14 -12.83 -24.44
CA THR A 188 -27.70 -14.13 -24.80
C THR A 188 -28.42 -14.74 -23.60
N SER A 189 -29.55 -15.39 -23.85
CA SER A 189 -30.29 -16.13 -22.82
C SER A 189 -30.10 -17.63 -22.99
N SER A 190 -30.12 -18.34 -21.87
CA SER A 190 -30.19 -19.80 -21.84
C SER A 190 -30.98 -20.22 -20.60
N TYR A 191 -31.58 -21.41 -20.67
CA TYR A 191 -32.39 -21.98 -19.61
C TYR A 191 -31.60 -23.09 -18.91
N LYS A 192 -31.64 -23.08 -17.59
CA LYS A 192 -31.00 -24.10 -16.76
C LYS A 192 -32.07 -24.88 -16.01
N VAL A 193 -32.01 -26.20 -16.10
CA VAL A 193 -32.90 -27.11 -15.38
C VAL A 193 -32.18 -27.63 -14.14
N SER A 194 -32.85 -27.54 -12.99
CA SER A 194 -32.38 -28.01 -11.70
C SER A 194 -33.41 -28.94 -11.07
N GLY A 195 -32.97 -30.07 -10.53
CA GLY A 195 -33.79 -30.98 -9.73
C GLY A 195 -33.41 -30.95 -8.25
N ILE A 196 -34.38 -31.20 -7.38
CA ILE A 196 -34.14 -31.51 -5.96
C ILE A 196 -34.36 -33.01 -5.79
N PHE A 197 -33.30 -33.71 -5.42
CA PHE A 197 -33.29 -35.16 -5.26
C PHE A 197 -33.25 -35.49 -3.77
N SER A 198 -34.01 -36.50 -3.37
CA SER A 198 -34.08 -36.95 -1.98
C SER A 198 -34.30 -38.45 -1.89
N ASP A 199 -33.57 -39.11 -1.01
CA ASP A 199 -33.78 -40.52 -0.63
C ASP A 199 -34.54 -40.66 0.70
N GLY A 200 -35.04 -39.54 1.25
CA GLY A 200 -35.68 -39.45 2.57
C GLY A 200 -34.72 -39.18 3.73
N LYS A 201 -33.40 -39.32 3.53
CA LYS A 201 -32.36 -39.00 4.53
C LYS A 201 -31.51 -37.80 4.12
N ILE A 202 -31.16 -37.73 2.85
CA ILE A 202 -30.35 -36.68 2.24
C ILE A 202 -31.19 -36.02 1.16
N SER A 203 -31.14 -34.68 1.10
CA SER A 203 -31.74 -33.90 0.05
C SER A 203 -30.70 -32.97 -0.55
N PHE A 204 -30.59 -32.94 -1.87
CA PHE A 204 -29.64 -32.09 -2.57
C PHE A 204 -30.19 -31.56 -3.88
N LYS A 205 -29.70 -30.38 -4.27
CA LYS A 205 -29.96 -29.79 -5.58
C LYS A 205 -28.91 -30.28 -6.57
N ALA A 206 -29.34 -30.78 -7.72
CA ALA A 206 -28.45 -31.03 -8.84
C ALA A 206 -28.95 -30.33 -10.10
N ASP A 207 -27.99 -29.87 -10.90
CA ASP A 207 -28.25 -29.16 -12.14
C ASP A 207 -27.93 -30.06 -13.32
N VAL A 208 -28.71 -29.96 -14.39
CA VAL A 208 -28.36 -30.58 -15.67
C VAL A 208 -27.06 -29.95 -16.18
N SER A 209 -26.16 -30.77 -16.71
CA SER A 209 -24.83 -30.33 -17.16
C SER A 209 -24.87 -29.35 -18.34
N THR A 210 -25.92 -29.43 -19.16
CA THR A 210 -26.13 -28.59 -20.35
C THR A 210 -27.28 -27.61 -20.14
N ASN A 211 -27.08 -26.36 -20.57
CA ASN A 211 -28.16 -25.37 -20.67
C ASN A 211 -28.94 -25.56 -21.99
N PHE A 212 -30.21 -25.17 -21.97
CA PHE A 212 -31.13 -25.18 -23.11
C PHE A 212 -31.22 -23.79 -23.74
N LYS A 213 -31.44 -23.71 -25.05
CA LYS A 213 -31.50 -22.40 -25.74
C LYS A 213 -32.87 -21.75 -25.57
N THR A 214 -33.93 -22.54 -25.56
CA THR A 214 -35.31 -22.05 -25.47
C THR A 214 -36.02 -22.60 -24.24
N GLN A 215 -37.10 -21.92 -23.86
CA GLN A 215 -37.96 -22.35 -22.76
C GLN A 215 -38.64 -23.67 -23.08
N GLU A 216 -39.03 -23.86 -24.34
CA GLU A 216 -39.72 -25.04 -24.85
C GLU A 216 -38.83 -26.28 -24.75
N GLU A 217 -37.54 -26.17 -25.14
CA GLU A 217 -36.56 -27.24 -24.99
C GLU A 217 -36.38 -27.63 -23.51
N ALA A 218 -36.20 -26.64 -22.64
CA ALA A 218 -36.04 -26.87 -21.19
C ALA A 218 -37.29 -27.52 -20.58
N LYS A 219 -38.49 -27.08 -20.99
CA LYS A 219 -39.75 -27.61 -20.49
C LYS A 219 -40.01 -29.03 -20.99
N SER A 220 -39.71 -29.31 -22.26
CA SER A 220 -39.82 -30.65 -22.83
C SER A 220 -38.90 -31.63 -22.10
N PHE A 221 -37.66 -31.21 -21.79
CA PHE A 221 -36.76 -32.00 -20.95
C PHE A 221 -37.32 -32.25 -19.54
N LEU A 222 -37.86 -31.21 -18.89
CA LEU A 222 -38.50 -31.31 -17.56
C LEU A 222 -39.69 -32.26 -17.55
N GLU A 223 -40.54 -32.23 -18.58
CA GLU A 223 -41.69 -33.11 -18.70
C GLU A 223 -41.24 -34.58 -18.86
N GLY A 224 -40.17 -34.84 -19.62
CA GLY A 224 -39.57 -36.16 -19.73
C GLY A 224 -38.91 -36.68 -18.44
N CYS A 225 -38.61 -35.78 -17.50
CA CYS A 225 -38.05 -36.11 -16.19
C CYS A 225 -39.13 -36.55 -15.18
N VAL A 226 -40.42 -36.29 -15.44
CA VAL A 226 -41.52 -36.62 -14.53
C VAL A 226 -41.72 -38.14 -14.47
N GLY A 227 -41.62 -38.71 -13.27
CA GLY A 227 -41.75 -40.16 -13.06
C GLY A 227 -40.52 -40.97 -13.44
N ALA A 228 -39.43 -40.33 -13.87
CA ALA A 228 -38.16 -41.00 -14.09
C ALA A 228 -37.56 -41.49 -12.75
N THR A 229 -36.84 -42.60 -12.81
CA THR A 229 -36.03 -43.08 -11.69
C THR A 229 -34.60 -42.56 -11.85
N TYR A 230 -34.05 -42.00 -10.78
CA TYR A 230 -32.71 -41.44 -10.77
C TYR A 230 -31.82 -42.31 -9.90
N GLU A 231 -30.60 -42.54 -10.36
CA GLU A 231 -29.56 -43.24 -9.62
C GLU A 231 -28.28 -42.41 -9.60
N VAL A 232 -27.49 -42.58 -8.54
CA VAL A 232 -26.18 -41.94 -8.44
C VAL A 232 -25.17 -42.82 -9.17
N GLU A 233 -24.71 -42.36 -10.32
CA GLU A 233 -23.73 -43.09 -11.14
C GLU A 233 -22.34 -43.13 -10.48
N SER A 234 -21.90 -42.01 -9.90
CA SER A 234 -20.60 -41.92 -9.24
C SER A 234 -20.59 -40.91 -8.09
N VAL A 235 -19.77 -41.21 -7.07
CA VAL A 235 -19.44 -40.30 -5.98
C VAL A 235 -17.94 -40.28 -5.84
N GLU A 236 -17.35 -39.10 -6.02
CA GLU A 236 -15.91 -38.89 -5.86
C GLU A 236 -15.65 -37.87 -4.77
N MET A 237 -14.81 -38.22 -3.80
CA MET A 237 -14.33 -37.33 -2.75
C MET A 237 -12.85 -37.08 -2.96
N ARG A 238 -12.46 -35.81 -3.12
CA ARG A 238 -11.07 -35.43 -3.39
C ARG A 238 -10.57 -34.52 -2.27
N PRO A 239 -9.55 -34.92 -1.50
CA PRO A 239 -9.01 -34.07 -0.45
C PRO A 239 -8.49 -32.77 -1.06
N GLY A 240 -9.07 -31.67 -0.62
CA GLY A 240 -8.68 -30.32 -1.01
C GLY A 240 -7.79 -29.67 0.03
N LYS A 241 -6.96 -28.72 -0.40
CA LYS A 241 -6.27 -27.83 0.51
C LYS A 241 -6.36 -26.38 0.05
N ARG A 242 -6.49 -25.46 1.00
CA ARG A 242 -6.46 -24.03 0.74
C ARG A 242 -5.38 -23.37 1.59
N SER A 243 -4.32 -22.93 0.92
CA SER A 243 -3.23 -22.20 1.58
C SER A 243 -3.62 -20.76 1.91
N PRO A 244 -3.11 -20.20 3.02
CA PRO A 244 -3.29 -18.80 3.34
C PRO A 244 -2.70 -17.88 2.26
N ALA A 245 -3.29 -16.70 2.13
CA ALA A 245 -2.76 -15.66 1.27
C ALA A 245 -1.53 -15.00 1.89
N ALA A 246 -0.69 -14.42 1.04
CA ALA A 246 0.49 -13.66 1.45
C ALA A 246 0.12 -12.46 2.36
N PRO A 247 1.11 -11.96 3.15
CA PRO A 247 1.01 -10.69 3.85
C PRO A 247 0.61 -9.54 2.92
N PHE A 248 0.19 -8.41 3.49
CA PHE A 248 -0.25 -7.29 2.67
C PHE A 248 0.90 -6.54 2.01
N THR A 249 0.72 -6.23 0.74
CA THR A 249 1.35 -5.12 0.03
C THR A 249 0.38 -3.94 -0.03
N THR A 250 0.81 -2.79 -0.52
CA THR A 250 -0.08 -1.62 -0.69
C THR A 250 -1.29 -1.96 -1.55
N SER A 251 -1.09 -2.62 -2.69
CA SER A 251 -2.18 -2.96 -3.61
C SER A 251 -3.17 -3.95 -2.99
N THR A 252 -2.68 -5.01 -2.36
CA THR A 252 -3.55 -6.04 -1.77
C THR A 252 -4.29 -5.54 -0.53
N LEU A 253 -3.68 -4.63 0.25
CA LEU A 253 -4.36 -3.95 1.36
C LEU A 253 -5.51 -3.08 0.85
N GLN A 254 -5.27 -2.26 -0.17
CA GLN A 254 -6.30 -1.40 -0.76
C GLN A 254 -7.48 -2.21 -1.31
N GLN A 255 -7.21 -3.30 -2.02
CA GLN A 255 -8.24 -4.19 -2.55
C GLN A 255 -9.07 -4.84 -1.43
N GLU A 256 -8.42 -5.42 -0.42
CA GLU A 256 -9.14 -6.09 0.67
C GLU A 256 -9.88 -5.10 1.58
N ALA A 257 -9.33 -3.90 1.82
CA ALA A 257 -10.00 -2.86 2.57
C ALA A 257 -11.25 -2.34 1.83
N SER A 258 -11.18 -2.19 0.50
CA SER A 258 -12.35 -1.87 -0.32
C SER A 258 -13.40 -2.98 -0.25
N ARG A 259 -13.00 -4.23 -0.48
CA ARG A 259 -13.90 -5.38 -0.53
C ARG A 259 -14.57 -5.71 0.81
N LYS A 260 -13.83 -5.64 1.91
CA LYS A 260 -14.29 -6.09 3.24
C LYS A 260 -14.78 -4.96 4.14
N LEU A 261 -14.22 -3.76 4.01
CA LEU A 261 -14.52 -2.63 4.88
C LEU A 261 -15.24 -1.49 4.16
N GLY A 262 -15.38 -1.55 2.82
CA GLY A 262 -15.98 -0.50 2.02
C GLY A 262 -15.13 0.78 1.95
N TYR A 263 -13.83 0.70 2.26
CA TYR A 263 -12.96 1.88 2.26
C TYR A 263 -12.46 2.20 0.85
N SER A 264 -12.47 3.48 0.50
CA SER A 264 -11.78 3.94 -0.70
C SER A 264 -10.27 3.77 -0.56
N VAL A 265 -9.55 3.78 -1.69
CA VAL A 265 -8.08 3.73 -1.70
C VAL A 265 -7.49 4.86 -0.88
N SER A 266 -7.98 6.09 -1.07
CA SER A 266 -7.52 7.29 -0.34
C SER A 266 -7.75 7.17 1.17
N GLN A 267 -8.94 6.72 1.57
CA GLN A 267 -9.25 6.51 2.98
C GLN A 267 -8.35 5.43 3.60
N THR A 268 -8.14 4.31 2.90
CA THR A 268 -7.27 3.23 3.35
C THR A 268 -5.85 3.72 3.60
N MET A 269 -5.26 4.46 2.64
CA MET A 269 -3.91 4.99 2.79
C MET A 269 -3.80 6.04 3.90
N THR A 270 -4.82 6.88 4.09
CA THR A 270 -4.83 7.87 5.19
C THR A 270 -4.86 7.18 6.56
N LEU A 271 -5.67 6.12 6.71
CA LEU A 271 -5.74 5.36 7.95
C LEU A 271 -4.45 4.56 8.19
N ALA A 272 -3.89 3.94 7.16
CA ALA A 272 -2.62 3.22 7.25
C ALA A 272 -1.46 4.15 7.62
N GLN A 273 -1.39 5.36 7.04
CA GLN A 273 -0.41 6.39 7.43
C GLN A 273 -0.49 6.67 8.93
N ARG A 274 -1.69 6.91 9.47
CA ARG A 274 -1.88 7.18 10.91
C ARG A 274 -1.46 6.00 11.79
N LEU A 275 -1.76 4.77 11.37
CA LEU A 275 -1.32 3.56 12.07
C LEU A 275 0.22 3.44 12.07
N TYR A 276 0.87 3.71 10.94
CA TYR A 276 2.33 3.69 10.81
C TYR A 276 2.99 4.77 11.67
N GLU A 277 2.51 6.02 11.59
CA GLU A 277 3.04 7.15 12.37
C GLU A 277 2.85 6.98 13.89
N ALA A 278 1.82 6.23 14.30
CA ALA A 278 1.59 5.83 15.68
C ALA A 278 2.42 4.59 16.11
N GLY A 279 3.21 4.01 15.20
CA GLY A 279 4.06 2.85 15.44
C GLY A 279 3.30 1.53 15.56
N HIS A 280 2.10 1.40 14.97
CA HIS A 280 1.28 0.19 15.03
C HIS A 280 1.55 -0.79 13.89
N ILE A 281 1.91 -0.30 12.71
CA ILE A 281 2.22 -1.13 11.54
C ILE A 281 3.55 -0.71 10.91
N THR A 282 4.11 -1.58 10.08
CA THR A 282 5.21 -1.26 9.16
C THR A 282 4.76 -0.29 8.06
N TYR A 283 5.74 0.23 7.31
CA TYR A 283 5.52 1.18 6.24
C TYR A 283 4.51 0.67 5.20
N MET A 284 3.48 1.47 4.94
CA MET A 284 2.32 1.06 4.14
C MET A 284 2.48 1.22 2.62
N ARG A 285 3.63 1.74 2.16
CA ARG A 285 3.97 1.87 0.73
C ARG A 285 5.05 0.86 0.38
N THR A 286 4.62 -0.35 0.06
CA THR A 286 5.48 -1.51 -0.19
C THR A 286 4.83 -2.43 -1.21
N ASP A 287 5.64 -2.97 -2.11
CA ASP A 287 5.30 -4.05 -3.03
C ASP A 287 5.85 -5.41 -2.57
N SER A 288 6.47 -5.45 -1.39
CA SER A 288 7.12 -6.62 -0.83
C SER A 288 6.17 -7.47 0.01
N PHE A 289 6.23 -8.80 -0.18
CA PHE A 289 5.59 -9.77 0.72
C PHE A 289 6.51 -10.25 1.84
N ASN A 290 7.75 -9.74 1.89
CA ASN A 290 8.78 -10.21 2.80
C ASN A 290 8.44 -9.90 4.26
N LEU A 291 8.77 -10.82 5.16
CA LEU A 291 8.70 -10.64 6.61
C LEU A 291 10.11 -10.87 7.17
N SER A 292 10.58 -10.01 8.07
CA SER A 292 11.86 -10.26 8.74
C SER A 292 11.82 -11.53 9.60
N ASN A 293 13.00 -12.07 9.91
CA ASN A 293 13.11 -13.22 10.80
C ASN A 293 12.49 -12.94 12.18
N ASP A 294 12.68 -11.71 12.70
CA ASP A 294 12.07 -11.27 13.96
C ASP A 294 10.53 -11.26 13.87
N ALA A 295 9.98 -10.81 12.73
CA ALA A 295 8.55 -10.84 12.47
C ALA A 295 8.01 -12.28 12.40
N ILE A 296 8.70 -13.18 11.69
CA ILE A 296 8.31 -14.59 11.57
C ILE A 296 8.30 -15.26 12.95
N ALA A 297 9.34 -15.04 13.76
CA ALA A 297 9.41 -15.58 15.12
C ALA A 297 8.31 -15.01 16.03
N GLY A 298 8.02 -13.71 15.93
CA GLY A 298 6.94 -13.07 16.70
C GLY A 298 5.55 -13.57 16.30
N ILE A 299 5.30 -13.83 15.01
CA ILE A 299 4.05 -14.42 14.53
C ILE A 299 3.93 -15.87 15.01
N ALA A 300 5.01 -16.66 14.91
CA ALA A 300 5.05 -18.04 15.38
C ALA A 300 4.62 -18.15 16.85
N ALA A 301 5.26 -17.36 17.72
CA ALA A 301 4.92 -17.31 19.15
C ALA A 301 3.44 -16.94 19.38
N GLN A 302 2.91 -15.98 18.60
CA GLN A 302 1.52 -15.57 18.72
C GLN A 302 0.53 -16.65 18.25
N VAL A 303 0.84 -17.34 17.15
CA VAL A 303 -0.01 -18.42 16.62
C VAL A 303 -0.03 -19.60 17.59
N GLU A 304 1.14 -20.02 18.05
CA GLU A 304 1.30 -21.11 19.01
C GLU A 304 0.56 -20.82 20.32
N HIS A 305 0.67 -19.58 20.83
CA HIS A 305 -0.03 -19.16 22.04
C HIS A 305 -1.55 -19.11 21.88
N SER A 306 -2.06 -18.66 20.73
CA SER A 306 -3.50 -18.38 20.55
C SER A 306 -4.29 -19.54 19.97
N TYR A 307 -3.67 -20.38 19.14
CA TYR A 307 -4.33 -21.42 18.35
C TYR A 307 -3.74 -22.81 18.56
N GLY A 308 -2.47 -22.92 18.95
CA GLY A 308 -1.76 -24.19 19.09
C GLY A 308 -0.71 -24.42 17.99
N SER A 309 0.27 -25.28 18.28
CA SER A 309 1.42 -25.55 17.42
C SER A 309 1.07 -26.16 16.06
N GLU A 310 -0.02 -26.93 16.00
CA GLU A 310 -0.51 -27.57 14.78
C GLU A 310 -1.06 -26.55 13.76
N TYR A 311 -1.37 -25.33 14.21
CA TYR A 311 -1.83 -24.24 13.36
C TYR A 311 -0.70 -23.35 12.85
N HIS A 312 0.53 -23.51 13.35
CA HIS A 312 1.68 -22.74 12.90
C HIS A 312 2.41 -23.44 11.74
N GLN A 313 2.69 -22.69 10.68
CA GLN A 313 3.52 -23.16 9.57
C GLN A 313 4.31 -21.99 9.00
N VAL A 314 5.64 -22.03 9.11
CA VAL A 314 6.52 -21.00 8.56
C VAL A 314 6.41 -20.98 7.03
N ARG A 315 6.10 -19.81 6.48
CA ARG A 315 5.96 -19.59 5.03
C ARG A 315 6.77 -18.38 4.59
N LYS A 316 7.51 -18.56 3.50
CA LYS A 316 8.21 -17.47 2.82
C LYS A 316 7.46 -17.13 1.54
N PHE A 317 7.06 -15.87 1.42
CA PHE A 317 6.42 -15.34 0.22
C PHE A 317 7.45 -14.50 -0.54
N THR A 318 7.64 -14.81 -1.81
CA THR A 318 8.60 -14.10 -2.67
C THR A 318 7.88 -13.13 -3.59
N THR A 319 8.38 -11.91 -3.69
CA THR A 319 7.97 -10.94 -4.71
C THR A 319 8.62 -11.33 -6.04
N LYS A 320 7.87 -11.26 -7.16
CA LYS A 320 8.39 -11.63 -8.50
C LYS A 320 9.35 -10.60 -9.11
N ASN A 321 9.28 -9.34 -8.68
CA ASN A 321 10.03 -8.23 -9.26
C ASN A 321 11.21 -7.84 -8.37
N LYS A 322 12.43 -8.14 -8.84
CA LYS A 322 13.69 -7.69 -8.23
C LYS A 322 13.95 -6.22 -8.56
N GLY A 323 13.57 -5.33 -7.65
CA GLY A 323 13.91 -3.90 -7.71
C GLY A 323 14.53 -3.43 -6.39
N ALA A 324 15.15 -2.25 -6.38
CA ALA A 324 15.78 -1.64 -5.19
C ALA A 324 14.82 -1.42 -3.98
N GLN A 325 13.51 -1.61 -4.17
CA GLN A 325 12.47 -1.55 -3.14
C GLN A 325 12.24 -2.88 -2.39
N GLU A 326 12.94 -3.97 -2.75
CA GLU A 326 12.88 -5.26 -2.03
C GLU A 326 13.38 -5.19 -0.57
N ALA A 327 13.99 -4.07 -0.15
CA ALA A 327 14.39 -3.83 1.24
C ALA A 327 13.19 -3.55 2.17
N HIS A 328 11.99 -3.31 1.62
CA HIS A 328 10.79 -3.12 2.43
C HIS A 328 10.21 -4.45 2.90
N GLU A 329 9.66 -4.44 4.11
CA GLU A 329 8.80 -5.51 4.60
C GLU A 329 7.37 -5.34 4.08
N ALA A 330 6.59 -6.40 4.19
CA ALA A 330 5.15 -6.36 4.03
C ALA A 330 4.49 -5.44 5.06
N ILE A 331 3.25 -5.03 4.80
CA ILE A 331 2.41 -4.30 5.74
C ILE A 331 1.92 -5.29 6.81
N ARG A 332 2.46 -5.14 8.02
CA ARG A 332 2.19 -6.01 9.17
C ARG A 332 2.17 -5.21 10.49
N PRO A 333 1.63 -5.77 11.59
CA PRO A 333 1.79 -5.19 12.91
C PRO A 333 3.26 -5.10 13.33
N THR A 334 3.58 -4.11 14.15
CA THR A 334 4.86 -4.00 14.86
C THR A 334 4.88 -4.79 16.18
N ASN A 335 3.70 -5.14 16.71
CA ASN A 335 3.54 -5.92 17.93
C ASN A 335 2.42 -6.97 17.74
N PHE A 336 2.79 -8.25 17.66
CA PHE A 336 1.86 -9.36 17.41
C PHE A 336 1.01 -9.75 18.63
N ALA A 337 1.41 -9.38 19.85
CA ALA A 337 0.60 -9.57 21.05
C ALA A 337 -0.56 -8.56 21.14
N LYS A 338 -0.49 -7.46 20.38
CA LYS A 338 -1.54 -6.43 20.34
C LYS A 338 -2.46 -6.66 19.14
N ASN A 339 -3.57 -7.35 19.36
CA ASN A 339 -4.56 -7.66 18.32
C ASN A 339 -5.49 -6.48 17.96
N ILE A 340 -5.49 -5.37 18.73
CA ILE A 340 -6.28 -4.16 18.46
C ILE A 340 -5.40 -2.91 18.63
N ALA A 341 -5.36 -2.04 17.62
CA ALA A 341 -4.69 -0.74 17.66
C ALA A 341 -5.38 0.29 16.76
N GLY A 342 -5.06 1.58 16.94
CA GLY A 342 -5.69 2.69 16.22
C GLY A 342 -6.54 3.61 17.11
N GLY A 343 -6.61 4.89 16.74
CA GLY A 343 -7.26 5.93 17.54
C GLY A 343 -8.78 6.01 17.39
N ASP A 344 -9.32 5.51 16.27
CA ASP A 344 -10.75 5.50 15.95
C ASP A 344 -11.19 4.13 15.41
N ASP A 345 -12.49 3.89 15.30
CA ASP A 345 -13.02 2.58 14.89
C ASP A 345 -12.65 2.18 13.46
N ARG A 346 -12.41 3.16 12.57
CA ARG A 346 -11.98 2.86 11.20
C ARG A 346 -10.53 2.40 11.17
N GLN A 347 -9.67 3.05 11.96
CA GLN A 347 -8.29 2.62 12.16
C GLN A 347 -8.24 1.23 12.81
N LYS A 348 -9.06 0.95 13.82
CA LYS A 348 -9.15 -0.37 14.47
C LYS A 348 -9.55 -1.47 13.49
N LYS A 349 -10.54 -1.22 12.63
CA LYS A 349 -10.97 -2.18 11.59
C LYS A 349 -9.87 -2.44 10.55
N LEU A 350 -9.15 -1.39 10.12
CA LEU A 350 -8.03 -1.56 9.19
C LEU A 350 -6.87 -2.32 9.85
N TYR A 351 -6.55 -2.00 11.10
CA TYR A 351 -5.52 -2.72 11.86
C TYR A 351 -5.89 -4.19 12.06
N ASP A 352 -7.13 -4.50 12.44
CA ASP A 352 -7.63 -5.87 12.58
C ASP A 352 -7.50 -6.66 11.26
N LEU A 353 -7.81 -6.03 10.13
CA LEU A 353 -7.62 -6.63 8.80
C LEU A 353 -6.14 -6.96 8.55
N ILE A 354 -5.23 -6.02 8.83
CA ILE A 354 -3.77 -6.21 8.68
C ILE A 354 -3.27 -7.31 9.62
N TYR A 355 -3.71 -7.30 10.88
CA TYR A 355 -3.36 -8.27 11.91
C TYR A 355 -3.76 -9.69 11.47
N LYS A 356 -5.03 -9.89 11.13
CA LYS A 356 -5.55 -11.20 10.70
C LYS A 356 -4.85 -11.73 9.45
N ARG A 357 -4.58 -10.87 8.46
CA ARG A 357 -3.84 -11.27 7.26
C ARG A 357 -2.41 -11.71 7.59
N THR A 358 -1.74 -10.97 8.48
CA THR A 358 -0.37 -11.28 8.88
C THR A 358 -0.29 -12.60 9.63
N ILE A 359 -1.12 -12.79 10.66
CA ILE A 359 -1.17 -14.03 11.45
C ILE A 359 -1.53 -15.22 10.55
N ALA A 360 -2.60 -15.10 9.75
CA ALA A 360 -3.03 -16.17 8.85
C ALA A 360 -1.96 -16.56 7.83
N SER A 361 -1.12 -15.62 7.37
CA SER A 361 -0.07 -15.91 6.39
C SER A 361 0.97 -16.93 6.87
N GLN A 362 1.11 -17.14 8.17
CA GLN A 362 2.01 -18.12 8.79
C GLN A 362 1.25 -19.28 9.44
N MET A 363 -0.01 -19.49 9.06
CA MET A 363 -0.81 -20.62 9.56
C MET A 363 -0.76 -21.83 8.61
N ALA A 364 -1.14 -22.99 9.14
CA ALA A 364 -1.29 -24.24 8.38
C ALA A 364 -2.35 -24.12 7.25
N ASP A 365 -2.25 -24.99 6.24
CA ASP A 365 -3.25 -25.08 5.17
C ASP A 365 -4.61 -25.48 5.76
N ALA A 366 -5.70 -24.88 5.27
CA ALA A 366 -7.03 -25.39 5.55
C ALA A 366 -7.22 -26.70 4.78
N LYS A 367 -7.57 -27.78 5.49
CA LYS A 367 -7.93 -29.08 4.91
C LYS A 367 -9.41 -29.06 4.55
N LEU A 368 -9.72 -29.43 3.32
CA LEU A 368 -11.08 -29.52 2.78
C LEU A 368 -11.34 -30.97 2.38
N GLU A 369 -12.56 -31.44 2.62
CA GLU A 369 -13.04 -32.76 2.19
C GLU A 369 -13.76 -32.68 0.85
#